data_AF-A0A1Q3AR58-F1
#
_entry.id   AF-A0A1Q3AR58-F1
#
_cell.length_a   1.000
_cell.length_b   1.000
_cell.length_c   1.000
_cell.angle_alpha   90.00
_cell.angle_beta   90.00
_cell.angle_gamma   90.00
#
_symmetry.space_group_name_H-M   'P 1'
#
loop_
_entity.id
_entity.type
_entity.pdbx_description
1 polymer ?
#
loop_
_entity_poly.entity_id
_entity_poly.type
_entity_poly.pdbx_seq_one_letter_code
_entity_poly.pdbx_strand_id
1 'polypeptide(L)'
;KSYSNQEFVSKILRCLPKNWTPKVTAIEEAKDLSTLPLEQLLGSLMTHETTMNNHEFVEVKKKKTITLRASREESKKAFKKKFPQEEESSKRKEPTCYECKKPGHFKNECPNLKKKAQFKKKDEYSEKKKAMVATWDDSDPSSSEESDEEVTNIAFMAIEDEDENEVNFMFDELQNAYENLFNEYENVCLRNKYLTKNAISMSKKIENLKSEISKYISKIESLKNEKSHYMNEIDVLNVSSKLLIDFKEENEKLKLEIDALKKTFTKFSNSSDKLDNLLGLQRCLFDKAGLGYE
;
A
#
# COMPACT_ATOMS: atom_id res chain seq x y z
N LYS A 1 -32.66 20.82 13.72
CA LYS A 1 -32.65 19.45 14.28
C LYS A 1 -31.24 19.18 14.79
N SER A 2 -31.06 19.11 16.11
CA SER A 2 -29.85 18.57 16.72
C SER A 2 -29.91 17.05 16.60
N TYR A 3 -28.85 16.43 16.11
CA TYR A 3 -28.72 14.97 16.05
C TYR A 3 -27.94 14.48 17.27
N SER A 4 -28.38 13.37 17.85
CA SER A 4 -27.63 12.70 18.92
C SER A 4 -26.46 11.90 18.34
N ASN A 5 -25.40 11.68 19.14
CA ASN A 5 -24.25 10.88 18.72
C ASN A 5 -24.66 9.46 18.29
N GLN A 6 -25.64 8.88 18.96
CA GLN A 6 -26.18 7.56 18.65
C GLN A 6 -26.82 7.48 17.26
N GLU A 7 -27.60 8.49 16.86
CA GLU A 7 -28.20 8.54 15.53
C GLU A 7 -27.14 8.68 14.44
N PHE A 8 -26.09 9.46 14.71
CA PHE A 8 -25.00 9.66 13.76
C PHE A 8 -24.17 8.39 13.56
N VAL A 9 -23.79 7.70 14.65
CA VAL A 9 -23.08 6.41 14.61
C VAL A 9 -23.93 5.34 13.92
N SER A 10 -25.22 5.23 14.26
CA SER A 10 -26.12 4.25 13.62
C SER A 10 -26.28 4.51 12.12
N LYS A 11 -26.35 5.78 11.71
CA LYS A 11 -26.43 6.15 10.29
C LYS A 11 -25.16 5.79 9.53
N ILE A 12 -23.98 5.96 10.14
CA ILE A 12 -22.70 5.55 9.55
C ILE A 12 -22.65 4.03 9.39
N LEU A 13 -23.01 3.27 10.42
CA LEU A 13 -22.97 1.81 10.40
C LEU A 13 -23.92 1.22 9.35
N ARG A 14 -25.11 1.81 9.15
CA ARG A 14 -26.07 1.40 8.11
C ARG A 14 -25.60 1.69 6.68
N CYS A 15 -24.65 2.60 6.50
CA CYS A 15 -24.08 2.92 5.19
C CYS A 15 -22.92 2.00 4.78
N LEU A 16 -22.50 1.08 5.64
CA LEU A 16 -21.41 0.14 5.34
C LEU A 16 -21.89 -1.02 4.45
N PRO A 17 -21.04 -1.54 3.54
CA PRO A 17 -21.42 -2.64 2.66
C PRO A 17 -21.59 -3.98 3.40
N LYS A 18 -22.33 -4.92 2.80
CA LYS A 18 -22.75 -6.19 3.44
C LYS A 18 -21.59 -7.05 3.95
N ASN A 19 -20.39 -6.91 3.40
CA ASN A 19 -19.19 -7.60 3.88
C ASN A 19 -18.67 -7.08 5.23
N TRP A 20 -19.24 -6.00 5.77
CA TRP A 20 -18.93 -5.45 7.09
C TRP A 20 -19.93 -5.85 8.17
N THR A 21 -20.97 -6.65 7.84
CA THR A 21 -21.99 -7.05 8.81
C THR A 21 -21.43 -7.68 10.09
N PRO A 22 -20.40 -8.57 10.06
CA PRO A 22 -19.88 -9.14 11.31
C PRO A 22 -19.22 -8.08 12.20
N LYS A 23 -18.61 -7.06 11.59
CA LYS A 23 -17.95 -5.97 12.31
C LYS A 23 -18.96 -4.96 12.86
N VAL A 24 -20.05 -4.71 12.14
CA VAL A 24 -21.16 -3.85 12.59
C VAL A 24 -21.84 -4.48 13.80
N THR A 25 -22.21 -5.76 13.72
CA THR A 25 -22.83 -6.49 14.84
C THR A 25 -21.92 -6.50 16.08
N ALA A 26 -20.63 -6.77 15.92
CA ALA A 26 -19.69 -6.73 17.04
C ALA A 26 -19.54 -5.33 17.68
N ILE A 27 -19.70 -4.25 16.91
CA ILE A 27 -19.65 -2.87 17.44
C ILE A 27 -20.95 -2.52 18.16
N GLU A 28 -22.09 -2.96 17.62
CA GLU A 28 -23.41 -2.77 18.24
C GLU A 28 -23.58 -3.57 19.54
N GLU A 29 -22.94 -4.75 19.65
CA GLU A 29 -22.96 -5.59 20.85
C GLU A 29 -21.95 -5.16 21.92
N ALA A 30 -20.76 -4.69 21.52
CA ALA A 30 -19.66 -4.45 22.46
C ALA A 30 -19.59 -3.02 23.01
N LYS A 31 -20.29 -2.04 22.42
CA LYS A 31 -20.20 -0.63 22.81
C LYS A 31 -21.54 0.08 22.79
N ASP A 32 -21.78 0.91 23.82
CA ASP A 32 -22.93 1.79 23.85
C ASP A 32 -22.80 2.90 22.79
N LEU A 33 -23.70 2.88 21.80
CA LEU A 33 -23.71 3.80 20.65
C LEU A 33 -23.85 5.28 21.04
N SER A 34 -24.33 5.57 22.26
CA SER A 34 -24.49 6.92 22.80
C SER A 34 -23.20 7.50 23.40
N THR A 35 -22.23 6.66 23.77
CA THR A 35 -20.97 7.08 24.44
C THR A 35 -19.74 6.95 23.54
N LEU A 36 -19.88 6.34 22.37
CA LEU A 36 -18.77 6.08 21.45
C LEU A 36 -18.29 7.36 20.73
N PRO A 37 -17.06 7.84 20.97
CA PRO A 37 -16.50 8.93 20.19
C PRO A 37 -16.23 8.50 18.74
N LEU A 38 -16.49 9.41 17.81
CA LEU A 38 -16.42 9.16 16.37
C LEU A 38 -15.02 8.77 15.88
N GLU A 39 -13.99 9.32 16.52
CA GLU A 39 -12.60 9.05 16.22
C GLU A 39 -12.27 7.57 16.46
N GLN A 40 -12.83 6.97 17.52
CA GLN A 40 -12.65 5.55 17.82
C GLN A 40 -13.42 4.65 16.84
N LEU A 41 -14.62 5.06 16.43
CA LEU A 41 -15.40 4.36 15.42
C LEU A 41 -14.64 4.32 14.08
N LEU A 42 -14.16 5.48 13.63
CA LEU A 42 -13.42 5.62 12.39
C LEU A 42 -12.10 4.83 12.44
N GLY A 43 -11.38 4.86 13.56
CA GLY A 43 -10.17 4.05 13.75
C GLY A 43 -10.43 2.55 13.68
N SER A 44 -11.53 2.07 14.27
CA SER A 44 -11.94 0.66 14.19
C SER A 44 -12.30 0.24 12.76
N LEU A 45 -13.00 1.11 12.02
CA LEU A 45 -13.38 0.88 10.63
C LEU A 45 -12.14 0.83 9.71
N MET A 46 -11.24 1.81 9.82
CA MET A 46 -10.02 1.87 9.02
C MET A 46 -9.06 0.69 9.28
N THR A 47 -9.01 0.21 10.52
CA THR A 47 -8.26 -1.01 10.87
C THR A 47 -8.86 -2.24 10.19
N HIS A 48 -10.18 -2.39 10.23
CA HIS A 48 -10.87 -3.51 9.58
C HIS A 48 -10.69 -3.49 8.05
N GLU A 49 -10.76 -2.32 7.43
CA GLU A 49 -10.49 -2.14 5.99
C GLU A 49 -9.10 -2.65 5.61
N THR A 50 -8.08 -2.25 6.37
CA THR A 50 -6.69 -2.64 6.14
C THR A 50 -6.52 -4.16 6.27
N THR A 51 -7.18 -4.78 7.26
CA THR A 51 -7.13 -6.23 7.44
C THR A 51 -7.82 -6.99 6.31
N MET A 52 -8.95 -6.49 5.80
CA MET A 52 -9.65 -7.11 4.65
C MET A 52 -8.81 -7.02 3.37
N ASN A 53 -8.22 -5.85 3.09
CA ASN A 53 -7.42 -5.63 1.89
C ASN A 53 -6.11 -6.47 1.88
N ASN A 54 -5.51 -6.68 3.06
CA ASN A 54 -4.37 -7.58 3.22
C ASN A 54 -4.73 -9.06 2.93
N HIS A 55 -5.93 -9.52 3.32
CA HIS A 55 -6.39 -10.88 3.01
C HIS A 55 -6.68 -11.05 1.50
N GLU A 56 -7.24 -10.03 0.86
CA GLU A 56 -7.51 -10.01 -0.59
C GLU A 56 -6.21 -10.10 -1.41
N PHE A 57 -5.15 -9.38 -1.00
CA PHE A 57 -3.84 -9.48 -1.66
C PHE A 57 -3.20 -10.87 -1.55
N VAL A 58 -3.42 -11.58 -0.43
CA VAL A 58 -2.93 -12.96 -0.23
C VAL A 58 -3.73 -13.97 -1.08
N GLU A 59 -5.03 -13.80 -1.23
CA GLU A 59 -5.85 -14.65 -2.10
C GLU A 59 -5.60 -14.43 -3.59
N VAL A 60 -5.45 -13.17 -4.03
CA VAL A 60 -5.16 -12.84 -5.44
C VAL A 60 -3.80 -13.40 -5.87
N LYS A 61 -2.83 -13.52 -4.95
CA LYS A 61 -1.55 -14.19 -5.23
C LYS A 61 -1.67 -15.72 -5.36
N LYS A 62 -2.57 -16.36 -4.61
CA LYS A 62 -2.85 -17.81 -4.75
C LYS A 62 -3.62 -18.15 -6.02
N LYS A 63 -4.51 -17.26 -6.48
CA LYS A 63 -5.34 -17.46 -7.69
C LYS A 63 -4.57 -17.23 -9.01
N LYS A 64 -3.44 -16.51 -8.99
CA LYS A 64 -2.62 -16.21 -10.18
C LYS A 64 -1.62 -17.32 -10.61
N THR A 65 -1.56 -18.46 -9.90
CA THR A 65 -0.60 -19.55 -10.23
C THR A 65 -1.24 -20.74 -10.96
N ILE A 66 -2.52 -20.66 -11.36
CA ILE A 66 -3.21 -21.76 -12.05
C ILE A 66 -3.61 -21.32 -13.47
N THR A 67 -2.64 -21.28 -14.38
CA THR A 67 -2.94 -21.36 -15.82
C THR A 67 -1.84 -22.17 -16.49
N LEU A 68 -2.18 -23.41 -16.85
CA LEU A 68 -1.32 -24.30 -17.63
C LEU A 68 -1.26 -23.80 -19.08
N ARG A 69 -0.12 -23.24 -19.51
CA ARG A 69 0.20 -23.13 -20.93
C ARG A 69 0.60 -24.51 -21.45
N ALA A 70 -0.22 -25.10 -22.30
CA ALA A 70 0.21 -26.21 -23.15
C ALA A 70 1.07 -25.63 -24.28
N SER A 71 2.36 -25.92 -24.28
CA SER A 71 3.27 -25.61 -25.39
C SER A 71 3.61 -26.92 -26.10
N ARG A 72 3.15 -27.07 -27.34
CA ARG A 72 3.69 -28.05 -28.30
C ARG A 72 4.84 -27.36 -29.03
N GLU A 73 5.98 -28.05 -29.12
CA GLU A 73 7.21 -27.55 -29.74
C GLU A 73 7.00 -27.19 -31.22
N GLU A 74 7.58 -26.06 -31.64
CA GLU A 74 8.47 -26.01 -32.81
C GLU A 74 9.22 -24.66 -32.91
N SER A 75 10.57 -24.77 -32.87
CA SER A 75 11.54 -24.04 -33.72
C SER A 75 11.80 -22.51 -33.59
N LYS A 76 13.03 -22.21 -33.13
CA LYS A 76 14.01 -21.21 -33.64
C LYS A 76 13.81 -19.70 -33.35
N LYS A 77 14.63 -19.14 -32.44
CA LYS A 77 15.80 -18.24 -32.72
C LYS A 77 16.24 -17.46 -31.47
N ALA A 78 17.56 -17.28 -31.39
CA ALA A 78 18.35 -16.66 -30.32
C ALA A 78 18.01 -15.19 -30.04
N PHE A 79 18.28 -14.69 -28.83
CA PHE A 79 19.19 -13.56 -28.58
C PHE A 79 19.56 -13.49 -27.08
N LYS A 80 20.86 -13.24 -26.84
CA LYS A 80 21.55 -13.20 -25.55
C LYS A 80 21.12 -11.97 -24.72
N LYS A 81 21.22 -12.05 -23.38
CA LYS A 81 22.33 -11.45 -22.57
C LYS A 81 21.94 -11.17 -21.09
N LYS A 82 22.66 -11.85 -20.19
CA LYS A 82 23.15 -11.49 -18.83
C LYS A 82 22.17 -11.30 -17.64
N PHE A 83 22.37 -12.17 -16.64
CA PHE A 83 22.10 -12.01 -15.20
C PHE A 83 22.92 -10.84 -14.60
N PRO A 84 22.59 -10.34 -13.39
CA PRO A 84 23.09 -10.97 -12.16
C PRO A 84 22.03 -11.41 -11.16
N GLN A 85 22.46 -12.42 -10.40
CA GLN A 85 21.86 -13.12 -9.29
C GLN A 85 22.27 -12.41 -7.99
N GLU A 86 21.34 -12.20 -7.06
CA GLU A 86 21.66 -12.11 -5.63
C GLU A 86 20.69 -12.99 -4.84
N GLU A 87 21.28 -13.61 -3.83
CA GLU A 87 20.88 -14.79 -3.10
C GLU A 87 19.76 -14.46 -2.09
N GLU A 88 18.86 -15.42 -1.85
CA GLU A 88 18.64 -15.88 -0.46
C GLU A 88 17.80 -17.15 -0.39
N SER A 89 18.34 -18.09 0.36
CA SER A 89 17.87 -19.46 0.55
C SER A 89 16.51 -19.53 1.25
N SER A 90 15.62 -20.36 0.73
CA SER A 90 14.51 -20.93 1.51
C SER A 90 14.26 -22.35 1.05
N LYS A 91 14.74 -23.30 1.86
CA LYS A 91 14.62 -24.74 1.70
C LYS A 91 13.15 -25.13 1.43
N ARG A 92 12.79 -25.36 0.16
CA ARG A 92 11.48 -25.95 -0.18
C ARG A 92 11.56 -27.44 0.12
N LYS A 93 10.75 -27.91 1.08
CA LYS A 93 10.61 -29.33 1.39
C LYS A 93 10.12 -30.05 0.13
N GLU A 94 10.88 -31.03 -0.35
CA GLU A 94 10.52 -31.84 -1.50
C GLU A 94 9.20 -32.59 -1.23
N PRO A 95 8.30 -32.70 -2.24
CA PRO A 95 7.05 -33.42 -2.08
C PRO A 95 7.32 -34.90 -1.78
N THR A 96 6.68 -35.41 -0.73
CA THR A 96 6.82 -36.81 -0.28
C THR A 96 5.69 -37.65 -0.86
N CYS A 97 6.03 -38.79 -1.47
CA CYS A 97 5.03 -39.70 -2.03
C CYS A 97 4.23 -40.38 -0.92
N TYR A 98 2.91 -40.24 -0.94
CA TYR A 98 2.02 -40.80 0.09
C TYR A 98 1.98 -42.35 0.14
N GLU A 99 2.38 -43.05 -0.94
CA GLU A 99 2.39 -44.51 -0.96
C GLU A 99 3.73 -45.13 -0.55
N CYS A 100 4.87 -44.53 -0.93
CA CYS A 100 6.20 -45.08 -0.60
C CYS A 100 6.96 -44.28 0.47
N LYS A 101 6.39 -43.16 0.92
CA LYS A 101 6.94 -42.23 1.92
C LYS A 101 8.35 -41.70 1.58
N LYS A 102 8.77 -41.74 0.31
CA LYS A 102 10.05 -41.18 -0.15
C LYS A 102 9.86 -39.77 -0.74
N PRO A 103 10.77 -38.82 -0.47
CA PRO A 103 10.75 -37.50 -1.10
C PRO A 103 11.12 -37.58 -2.59
N GLY A 104 10.67 -36.60 -3.37
CA GLY A 104 11.11 -36.36 -4.75
C GLY A 104 10.11 -36.74 -5.86
N HIS A 105 8.94 -37.29 -5.54
CA HIS A 105 7.88 -37.57 -6.53
C HIS A 105 6.49 -37.62 -5.90
N PHE A 106 5.45 -37.37 -6.70
CA PHE A 106 4.05 -37.52 -6.27
C PHE A 106 3.56 -38.96 -6.47
N LYS A 107 2.44 -39.32 -5.83
CA LYS A 107 1.83 -40.66 -5.90
C LYS A 107 1.79 -41.22 -7.33
N ASN A 108 1.45 -40.37 -8.30
CA ASN A 108 1.25 -40.76 -9.70
C ASN A 108 2.54 -41.19 -10.43
N GLU A 109 3.70 -40.85 -9.90
CA GLU A 109 5.02 -41.17 -10.48
C GLU A 109 5.74 -42.27 -9.69
N CYS A 110 5.08 -42.89 -8.71
CA CYS A 110 5.72 -43.87 -7.84
C CYS A 110 6.09 -45.14 -8.62
N PRO A 111 7.38 -45.56 -8.60
CA PRO A 111 7.84 -46.78 -9.27
C PRO A 111 7.10 -48.05 -8.82
N ASN A 112 6.53 -48.05 -7.61
CA ASN A 112 5.80 -49.18 -7.05
C ASN A 112 4.38 -49.37 -7.63
N LEU A 113 3.74 -48.32 -8.17
CA LEU A 113 2.43 -48.43 -8.84
C LEU A 113 2.55 -49.12 -10.21
N LYS A 114 3.66 -48.88 -10.93
CA LYS A 114 3.92 -49.51 -12.23
C LYS A 114 4.15 -51.03 -12.12
N LYS A 115 4.64 -51.52 -10.97
CA LYS A 115 4.78 -52.97 -10.73
C LYS A 115 3.44 -53.66 -10.47
N LYS A 116 2.47 -53.01 -9.81
CA LYS A 116 1.13 -53.59 -9.56
C LYS A 116 0.25 -53.66 -10.82
N ALA A 117 0.45 -52.79 -11.80
CA ALA A 117 -0.28 -52.80 -13.06
C ALA A 117 0.12 -53.96 -14.00
N GLN A 118 1.32 -54.54 -13.83
CA GLN A 118 1.83 -55.60 -14.69
C GLN A 118 1.38 -57.02 -14.27
N PHE A 119 0.87 -57.21 -13.05
CA PHE A 119 0.39 -58.51 -12.56
C PHE A 119 -1.09 -58.80 -12.81
N LYS A 120 -1.89 -57.83 -13.31
CA LYS A 120 -3.35 -58.01 -13.54
C LYS A 120 -3.75 -58.36 -14.98
N LYS A 121 -2.81 -58.61 -15.90
CA LYS A 121 -3.10 -58.86 -17.33
C LYS A 121 -3.18 -60.34 -17.75
N LYS A 122 -3.43 -61.28 -16.84
CA LYS A 122 -3.53 -62.71 -17.23
C LYS A 122 -4.85 -63.44 -17.02
N ASP A 123 -5.80 -62.93 -16.23
CA ASP A 123 -7.05 -63.69 -15.97
C ASP A 123 -8.28 -62.82 -16.22
N GLU A 124 -8.62 -62.60 -17.50
CA GLU A 124 -9.91 -62.00 -17.89
C GLU A 124 -10.46 -62.67 -19.15
N TYR A 125 -10.64 -63.99 -19.07
CA TYR A 125 -11.50 -64.75 -20.00
C TYR A 125 -11.98 -66.05 -19.33
N SER A 126 -12.93 -65.96 -18.41
CA SER A 126 -13.97 -66.99 -18.22
C SER A 126 -14.96 -66.55 -17.13
N GLU A 127 -16.23 -66.89 -17.34
CA GLU A 127 -17.31 -66.89 -16.34
C GLU A 127 -18.08 -65.59 -16.11
N LYS A 128 -18.76 -65.14 -17.17
CA LYS A 128 -20.17 -64.75 -17.03
C LYS A 128 -20.99 -65.97 -16.60
N LYS A 129 -21.85 -65.77 -15.59
CA LYS A 129 -22.89 -66.65 -15.00
C LYS A 129 -22.49 -67.37 -13.70
N LYS A 130 -22.89 -66.80 -12.55
CA LYS A 130 -23.50 -67.52 -11.40
C LYS A 130 -23.94 -66.55 -10.29
N ALA A 131 -25.17 -66.77 -9.80
CA ALA A 131 -25.79 -66.34 -8.53
C ALA A 131 -25.96 -64.83 -8.28
N MET A 132 -27.14 -64.23 -8.04
CA MET A 132 -28.45 -64.70 -7.58
C MET A 132 -28.38 -65.64 -6.36
N VAL A 133 -27.93 -65.14 -5.21
CA VAL A 133 -28.32 -65.61 -3.86
C VAL A 133 -28.15 -64.46 -2.86
N ALA A 134 -29.13 -64.38 -1.97
CA ALA A 134 -29.40 -63.39 -0.94
C ALA A 134 -28.29 -63.18 0.11
N THR A 135 -28.22 -61.94 0.60
CA THR A 135 -28.05 -61.64 2.03
C THR A 135 -29.20 -60.72 2.42
N TRP A 136 -30.38 -61.33 2.63
CA TRP A 136 -31.33 -60.88 3.63
C TRP A 136 -30.69 -61.23 4.96
N ASP A 137 -30.28 -60.22 5.72
CA ASP A 137 -30.06 -60.37 7.15
C ASP A 137 -30.97 -59.38 7.86
N ASP A 138 -31.61 -59.92 8.87
CA ASP A 138 -32.86 -59.57 9.50
C ASP A 138 -32.52 -58.94 10.85
N SER A 139 -32.83 -57.66 11.01
CA SER A 139 -32.76 -56.98 12.31
C SER A 139 -33.79 -55.86 12.33
N ASP A 140 -34.96 -56.22 12.83
CA ASP A 140 -36.07 -55.34 13.17
C ASP A 140 -35.74 -54.45 14.41
N PRO A 141 -36.58 -53.44 14.72
CA PRO A 141 -36.14 -52.09 15.07
C PRO A 141 -35.95 -51.88 16.57
N SER A 142 -34.87 -51.20 16.95
CA SER A 142 -34.78 -50.59 18.28
C SER A 142 -35.25 -49.15 18.22
N SER A 143 -36.44 -48.93 18.74
CA SER A 143 -36.95 -47.63 19.17
C SER A 143 -35.93 -46.95 20.10
N SER A 144 -35.56 -45.73 19.74
CA SER A 144 -35.06 -44.70 20.65
C SER A 144 -35.45 -43.37 20.03
N GLU A 145 -36.44 -42.74 20.64
CA GLU A 145 -36.63 -41.29 20.54
C GLU A 145 -35.31 -40.62 20.90
N GLU A 146 -34.94 -39.54 20.20
CA GLU A 146 -34.52 -38.25 20.76
C GLU A 146 -34.07 -37.33 19.61
N SER A 147 -34.83 -36.24 19.46
CA SER A 147 -34.52 -34.96 18.81
C SER A 147 -33.82 -35.00 17.44
N ASP A 148 -34.61 -34.87 16.38
CA ASP A 148 -34.12 -34.28 15.13
C ASP A 148 -35.01 -33.11 14.74
N GLU A 149 -34.37 -31.95 14.61
CA GLU A 149 -34.90 -30.73 14.03
C GLU A 149 -35.58 -31.01 12.69
N GLU A 150 -36.86 -30.67 12.59
CA GLU A 150 -37.67 -30.81 11.38
C GLU A 150 -37.11 -29.93 10.25
N VAL A 151 -36.18 -30.49 9.47
CA VAL A 151 -35.90 -29.99 8.12
C VAL A 151 -37.07 -30.41 7.25
N THR A 152 -38.06 -29.52 7.13
CA THR A 152 -39.19 -29.68 6.20
C THR A 152 -38.65 -29.85 4.78
N ASN A 153 -38.59 -31.09 4.29
CA ASN A 153 -38.32 -31.39 2.89
C ASN A 153 -39.53 -30.91 2.08
N ILE A 154 -39.37 -29.79 1.38
CA ILE A 154 -40.36 -29.17 0.47
C ILE A 154 -41.00 -30.19 -0.50
N ALA A 155 -40.30 -31.29 -0.79
CA ALA A 155 -40.76 -32.35 -1.69
C ALA A 155 -41.89 -33.25 -1.14
N PHE A 156 -42.32 -33.09 0.13
CA PHE A 156 -43.34 -33.94 0.77
C PHE A 156 -44.64 -33.24 1.19
N MET A 157 -44.80 -31.95 0.90
CA MET A 157 -46.10 -31.30 1.12
C MET A 157 -47.09 -31.72 0.04
N ALA A 158 -47.94 -32.71 0.36
CA ALA A 158 -49.18 -32.94 -0.37
C ALA A 158 -50.07 -31.70 -0.16
N ILE A 159 -50.44 -31.04 -1.25
CA ILE A 159 -51.41 -29.95 -1.23
C ILE A 159 -52.78 -30.64 -1.11
N GLU A 160 -53.45 -30.45 0.03
CA GLU A 160 -54.87 -30.76 0.13
C GLU A 160 -55.61 -29.71 -0.72
N ASP A 161 -56.33 -30.20 -1.73
CA ASP A 161 -57.10 -29.38 -2.68
C ASP A 161 -58.28 -28.70 -1.95
N GLU A 162 -58.05 -27.52 -1.38
CA GLU A 162 -59.10 -26.58 -1.02
C GLU A 162 -59.24 -25.54 -2.16
N ASP A 163 -60.27 -25.77 -2.97
CA ASP A 163 -61.02 -24.85 -3.84
C ASP A 163 -60.20 -23.82 -4.65
N GLU A 164 -59.89 -24.27 -5.87
CA GLU A 164 -59.74 -23.54 -7.13
C GLU A 164 -60.10 -22.03 -7.09
N ASN A 165 -59.07 -21.20 -6.91
CA ASN A 165 -58.94 -20.01 -7.74
C ASN A 165 -57.81 -20.25 -8.75
N GLU A 166 -57.97 -21.28 -9.58
CA GLU A 166 -57.13 -21.46 -10.77
C GLU A 166 -57.50 -20.33 -11.75
N VAL A 167 -56.83 -19.17 -11.60
CA VAL A 167 -56.96 -18.05 -12.54
C VAL A 167 -56.34 -18.52 -13.85
N ASN A 168 -57.20 -19.09 -14.69
CA ASN A 168 -56.86 -19.55 -16.02
C ASN A 168 -56.57 -18.33 -16.90
N PHE A 169 -55.34 -17.80 -16.83
CA PHE A 169 -54.88 -16.78 -17.77
C PHE A 169 -55.10 -17.35 -19.18
N MET A 170 -55.88 -16.65 -19.99
CA MET A 170 -55.98 -16.97 -21.40
C MET A 170 -54.56 -16.95 -21.97
N PHE A 171 -54.16 -18.00 -22.69
CA PHE A 171 -52.79 -18.16 -23.22
C PHE A 171 -52.27 -16.90 -23.93
N ASP A 172 -53.16 -16.18 -24.62
CA ASP A 172 -52.86 -14.92 -25.30
C ASP A 172 -52.44 -13.79 -24.36
N GLU A 173 -53.01 -13.72 -23.15
CA GLU A 173 -52.69 -12.71 -22.14
C GLU A 173 -51.31 -12.97 -21.52
N LEU A 174 -50.98 -14.25 -21.28
CA LEU A 174 -49.66 -14.67 -20.82
C LEU A 174 -48.58 -14.42 -21.88
N GLN A 175 -48.88 -14.72 -23.14
CA GLN A 175 -47.98 -14.48 -24.26
C GLN A 175 -47.68 -12.98 -24.42
N ASN A 176 -48.70 -12.13 -24.32
CA ASN A 176 -48.54 -10.67 -24.40
C ASN A 176 -47.71 -10.12 -23.21
N ALA A 177 -47.95 -10.62 -21.99
CA ALA A 177 -47.14 -10.25 -20.83
C ALA A 177 -45.66 -10.64 -20.99
N TYR A 178 -45.38 -11.82 -21.53
CA TYR A 178 -44.02 -12.28 -21.81
C TYR A 178 -43.33 -11.41 -22.88
N GLU A 179 -44.02 -11.06 -23.95
CA GLU A 179 -43.47 -10.24 -25.04
C GLU A 179 -43.17 -8.80 -24.56
N ASN A 180 -44.05 -8.22 -23.74
CA ASN A 180 -43.81 -6.94 -23.09
C ASN A 180 -42.58 -6.99 -22.17
N LEU A 181 -42.47 -8.04 -21.34
CA LEU A 181 -41.31 -8.24 -20.47
C LEU A 181 -40.01 -8.40 -21.27
N PHE A 182 -40.04 -9.11 -22.39
CA PHE A 182 -38.89 -9.28 -23.28
C PHE A 182 -38.46 -7.94 -23.90
N ASN A 183 -39.42 -7.13 -24.37
CA ASN A 183 -39.14 -5.80 -24.91
C ASN A 183 -38.54 -4.86 -23.85
N GLU A 184 -39.03 -4.90 -22.61
CA GLU A 184 -38.43 -4.14 -21.50
C GLU A 184 -37.00 -4.61 -21.20
N TYR A 185 -36.76 -5.93 -21.18
CA TYR A 185 -35.43 -6.49 -20.97
C TYR A 185 -34.44 -6.02 -22.05
N GLU A 186 -34.85 -6.00 -23.32
CA GLU A 186 -34.01 -5.52 -24.41
C GLU A 186 -33.67 -4.03 -24.25
N ASN A 187 -34.65 -3.21 -23.89
CA ASN A 187 -34.47 -1.79 -23.60
C ASN A 187 -33.49 -1.55 -22.44
N VAL A 188 -33.60 -2.32 -21.35
CA VAL A 188 -32.66 -2.26 -20.21
C VAL A 188 -31.25 -2.64 -20.67
N CYS A 189 -31.12 -3.68 -21.50
CA CYS A 189 -29.85 -4.12 -22.06
C CYS A 189 -29.18 -3.03 -22.92
N LEU A 190 -29.94 -2.33 -23.77
CA LEU A 190 -29.45 -1.19 -24.55
C LEU A 190 -28.99 -0.04 -23.65
N ARG A 191 -29.79 0.28 -22.62
CA ARG A 191 -29.45 1.31 -21.64
C ARG A 191 -28.15 0.97 -20.90
N ASN A 192 -27.97 -0.29 -20.49
CA ASN A 192 -26.76 -0.73 -19.81
C ASN A 192 -25.51 -0.64 -20.73
N LYS A 193 -25.64 -1.00 -22.01
CA LYS A 193 -24.57 -0.80 -23.00
C LYS A 193 -24.18 0.68 -23.12
N TYR A 194 -25.15 1.59 -23.16
CA TYR A 194 -24.89 3.03 -23.20
C TYR A 194 -24.20 3.54 -21.93
N LEU A 195 -24.70 3.16 -20.75
CA LEU A 195 -24.10 3.52 -19.47
C LEU A 195 -22.67 3.01 -19.33
N THR A 196 -22.40 1.79 -19.80
CA THR A 196 -21.04 1.22 -19.82
C THR A 196 -20.09 2.05 -20.69
N LYS A 197 -20.52 2.47 -21.88
CA LYS A 197 -19.73 3.37 -22.75
C LYS A 197 -19.44 4.71 -22.06
N ASN A 198 -20.44 5.29 -21.40
CA ASN A 198 -20.27 6.54 -20.66
C ASN A 198 -19.31 6.36 -19.47
N ALA A 199 -19.41 5.27 -18.72
CA ALA A 199 -18.51 4.95 -17.61
C ALA A 199 -17.05 4.81 -18.09
N ILE A 200 -16.81 4.16 -19.22
CA ILE A 200 -15.48 4.05 -19.84
C ILE A 200 -14.98 5.44 -20.27
N SER A 201 -15.83 6.25 -20.90
CA SER A 201 -15.49 7.63 -21.30
C SER A 201 -15.10 8.50 -20.10
N MET A 202 -15.88 8.44 -19.02
CA MET A 202 -15.59 9.16 -17.77
C MET A 202 -14.31 8.65 -17.10
N SER A 203 -14.09 7.34 -17.09
CA SER A 203 -12.86 6.74 -16.53
C SER A 203 -11.61 7.24 -17.26
N LYS A 204 -11.66 7.36 -18.60
CA LYS A 204 -10.56 7.95 -19.40
C LYS A 204 -10.31 9.42 -19.05
N LYS A 205 -11.38 10.21 -18.84
CA LYS A 205 -11.24 11.61 -18.41
C LYS A 205 -10.58 11.71 -17.02
N ILE A 206 -10.96 10.83 -16.10
CA ILE A 206 -10.34 10.75 -14.76
C ILE A 206 -8.85 10.42 -14.88
N GLU A 207 -8.49 9.46 -15.73
CA GLU A 207 -7.09 9.09 -15.96
C GLU A 207 -6.26 10.24 -16.54
N ASN A 208 -6.82 10.97 -17.52
CA ASN A 208 -6.17 12.16 -18.07
C ASN A 208 -5.98 13.25 -17.01
N LEU A 209 -7.01 13.59 -16.25
CA LEU A 209 -6.92 14.57 -15.16
C LEU A 209 -5.91 14.13 -14.09
N LYS A 210 -5.86 12.85 -13.76
CA LYS A 210 -4.87 12.29 -12.84
C LYS A 210 -3.44 12.48 -13.36
N SER A 211 -3.23 12.32 -14.67
CA SER A 211 -1.93 12.56 -15.31
C SER A 211 -1.53 14.05 -15.27
N GLU A 212 -2.48 14.97 -15.42
CA GLU A 212 -2.24 16.41 -15.32
C GLU A 212 -1.92 16.82 -13.88
N ILE A 213 -2.69 16.33 -12.90
CA ILE A 213 -2.42 16.54 -11.47
C ILE A 213 -1.00 16.04 -11.13
N SER A 214 -0.59 14.87 -11.64
CA SER A 214 0.77 14.36 -11.44
C SER A 214 1.84 15.31 -11.98
N LYS A 215 1.63 15.93 -13.15
CA LYS A 215 2.57 16.92 -13.71
C LYS A 215 2.66 18.17 -12.84
N TYR A 216 1.52 18.68 -12.35
CA TYR A 216 1.50 19.84 -11.46
C TYR A 216 2.21 19.55 -10.13
N ILE A 217 2.03 18.36 -9.56
CA ILE A 217 2.73 17.93 -8.35
C ILE A 217 4.26 17.93 -8.57
N SER A 218 4.74 17.32 -9.66
CA SER A 218 6.18 17.33 -9.98
C SER A 218 6.73 18.75 -10.18
N LYS A 219 5.94 19.65 -10.79
CA LYS A 219 6.35 21.05 -10.94
C LYS A 219 6.40 21.79 -9.60
N ILE A 220 5.44 21.57 -8.71
CA ILE A 220 5.44 22.13 -7.35
C ILE A 220 6.67 21.66 -6.57
N GLU A 221 7.02 20.38 -6.67
CA GLU A 221 8.20 19.81 -6.01
C GLU A 221 9.50 20.43 -6.54
N SER A 222 9.63 20.58 -7.85
CA SER A 222 10.77 21.29 -8.47
C SER A 222 10.89 22.74 -7.99
N LEU A 223 9.78 23.49 -7.96
CA LEU A 223 9.77 24.88 -7.48
C LEU A 223 10.07 24.97 -5.98
N LYS A 224 9.64 23.98 -5.19
CA LYS A 224 9.94 23.91 -3.75
C LYS A 224 11.45 23.72 -3.52
N ASN A 225 12.08 22.85 -4.31
CA ASN A 225 13.52 22.63 -4.24
C ASN A 225 14.30 23.88 -4.66
N GLU A 226 13.89 24.53 -5.76
CA GLU A 226 14.47 25.80 -6.22
C GLU A 226 14.32 26.92 -5.17
N LYS A 227 13.13 27.05 -4.55
CA LYS A 227 12.92 27.97 -3.43
C LYS A 227 13.87 27.67 -2.26
N SER A 228 14.05 26.39 -1.91
CA SER A 228 14.97 26.02 -0.82
C SER A 228 16.43 26.37 -1.13
N HIS A 229 16.84 26.23 -2.39
CA HIS A 229 18.17 26.64 -2.84
C HIS A 229 18.37 28.15 -2.66
N TYR A 230 17.44 28.96 -3.17
CA TYR A 230 17.53 30.42 -3.03
C TYR A 230 17.46 30.90 -1.58
N MET A 231 16.67 30.24 -0.73
CA MET A 231 16.66 30.56 0.70
C MET A 231 18.04 30.33 1.34
N ASN A 232 18.68 29.19 1.06
CA ASN A 232 20.02 28.91 1.58
C ASN A 232 21.06 29.93 1.06
N GLU A 233 20.95 30.32 -0.22
CA GLU A 233 21.85 31.32 -0.81
C GLU A 233 21.68 32.70 -0.15
N ILE A 234 20.45 33.09 0.15
CA ILE A 234 20.16 34.32 0.91
C ILE A 234 20.79 34.25 2.31
N ASP A 235 20.69 33.11 3.00
CA ASP A 235 21.28 32.95 4.34
C ASP A 235 22.81 33.10 4.31
N VAL A 236 23.47 32.50 3.31
CA VAL A 236 24.92 32.64 3.11
C VAL A 236 25.32 34.09 2.82
N LEU A 237 24.58 34.77 1.94
CA LEU A 237 24.81 36.18 1.64
C LEU A 237 24.59 37.07 2.85
N ASN A 238 23.61 36.76 3.69
CA ASN A 238 23.33 37.50 4.92
C ASN A 238 24.47 37.37 5.94
N VAL A 239 24.98 36.15 6.15
CA VAL A 239 26.17 35.92 6.99
C VAL A 239 27.39 36.67 6.44
N SER A 240 27.61 36.60 5.13
CA SER A 240 28.73 37.29 4.48
C SER A 240 28.62 38.82 4.62
N SER A 241 27.40 39.36 4.50
CA SER A 241 27.12 40.79 4.68
C SER A 241 27.36 41.22 6.13
N LYS A 242 26.96 40.41 7.10
CA LYS A 242 27.21 40.69 8.52
C LYS A 242 28.70 40.73 8.82
N LEU A 243 29.44 39.74 8.33
CA LEU A 243 30.90 39.68 8.47
C LEU A 243 31.60 40.89 7.85
N LEU A 244 31.13 41.33 6.67
CA LEU A 244 31.66 42.53 6.01
C LEU A 244 31.46 43.80 6.84
N ILE A 245 30.29 43.95 7.47
CA ILE A 245 29.98 45.09 8.35
C ILE A 245 30.92 45.07 9.56
N ASP A 246 31.08 43.92 10.21
CA ASP A 246 31.94 43.78 11.39
C ASP A 246 33.40 44.13 11.05
N PHE A 247 33.92 43.68 9.90
CA PHE A 247 35.25 44.05 9.43
C PHE A 247 35.39 45.54 9.11
N LYS A 248 34.33 46.19 8.63
CA LYS A 248 34.36 47.62 8.36
C LYS A 248 34.44 48.43 9.66
N GLU A 249 33.66 48.06 10.67
CA GLU A 249 33.68 48.68 11.99
C GLU A 249 35.06 48.53 12.66
N GLU A 250 35.67 47.35 12.57
CA GLU A 250 37.02 47.12 13.10
C GLU A 250 38.08 47.96 12.37
N ASN A 251 38.01 48.06 11.05
CA ASN A 251 38.92 48.91 10.27
C ASN A 251 38.78 50.40 10.62
N GLU A 252 37.56 50.89 10.85
CA GLU A 252 37.34 52.26 11.31
C GLU A 252 37.97 52.49 12.69
N LYS A 253 37.83 51.54 13.61
CA LYS A 253 38.47 51.58 14.93
C LYS A 253 40.01 51.60 14.83
N LEU A 254 40.59 50.70 14.03
CA LEU A 254 42.04 50.65 13.81
C LEU A 254 42.56 51.95 13.19
N LYS A 255 41.80 52.58 12.30
CA LYS A 255 42.16 53.86 11.70
C LYS A 255 42.23 54.99 12.74
N LEU A 256 41.26 55.05 13.65
CA LEU A 256 41.27 56.00 14.77
C LEU A 256 42.48 55.76 15.69
N GLU A 257 42.82 54.51 15.96
CA GLU A 257 43.98 54.14 16.78
C GLU A 257 45.31 54.53 16.10
N ILE A 258 45.45 54.29 14.80
CA ILE A 258 46.60 54.72 14.00
C ILE A 258 46.76 56.25 14.03
N ASP A 259 45.67 57.00 13.87
CA ASP A 259 45.71 58.46 13.89
C ASP A 259 46.09 59.00 15.29
N ALA A 260 45.62 58.36 16.35
CA ALA A 260 46.05 58.65 17.72
C ALA A 260 47.55 58.36 17.93
N LEU A 261 48.03 57.19 17.50
CA LEU A 261 49.44 56.80 17.54
C LEU A 261 50.33 57.76 16.77
N LYS A 262 49.97 58.13 15.53
CA LYS A 262 50.69 59.13 14.73
C LYS A 262 50.79 60.47 15.46
N LYS A 263 49.72 60.92 16.13
CA LYS A 263 49.73 62.14 16.94
C LYS A 263 50.65 62.05 18.15
N THR A 264 50.77 60.88 18.77
CA THR A 264 51.77 60.66 19.85
C THR A 264 53.19 60.62 19.31
N PHE A 265 53.41 60.00 18.15
CA PHE A 265 54.72 59.91 17.51
C PHE A 265 55.26 61.26 17.08
N THR A 266 54.43 62.14 16.51
CA THR A 266 54.88 63.50 16.15
C THR A 266 55.30 64.33 17.37
N LYS A 267 54.59 64.19 18.50
CA LYS A 267 55.02 64.79 19.78
C LYS A 267 56.37 64.24 20.23
N PHE A 268 56.56 62.93 20.15
CA PHE A 268 57.81 62.26 20.52
C PHE A 268 58.98 62.69 19.61
N SER A 269 58.77 62.72 18.28
CA SER A 269 59.76 63.20 17.31
C SER A 269 60.17 64.64 17.63
N ASN A 270 59.20 65.54 17.84
CA ASN A 270 59.47 66.94 18.21
C ASN A 270 60.26 67.06 19.51
N SER A 271 60.05 66.16 20.48
CA SER A 271 60.86 66.13 21.71
C SER A 271 62.26 65.57 21.47
N SER A 272 62.41 64.57 20.60
CA SER A 272 63.71 64.02 20.19
C SER A 272 64.55 65.09 19.50
N ASP A 273 63.99 65.79 18.52
CA ASP A 273 64.71 66.85 17.78
C ASP A 273 65.19 67.95 18.72
N LYS A 274 64.38 68.32 19.73
CA LYS A 274 64.78 69.29 20.76
C LYS A 274 65.93 68.77 21.61
N LEU A 275 65.91 67.49 21.95
CA LEU A 275 66.99 66.86 22.72
C LEU A 275 68.28 66.78 21.89
N ASP A 276 68.21 66.37 20.63
CA ASP A 276 69.37 66.29 19.73
C ASP A 276 70.00 67.66 19.52
N ASN A 277 69.19 68.71 19.35
CA ASN A 277 69.68 70.08 19.31
C ASN A 277 70.40 70.49 20.61
N LEU A 278 69.89 70.06 21.77
CA LEU A 278 70.50 70.35 23.07
C LEU A 278 71.84 69.63 23.23
N LEU A 279 71.91 68.36 22.82
CA LEU A 279 73.13 67.54 22.88
C LEU A 279 74.19 68.00 21.86
N GLY A 280 73.78 68.45 20.67
CA GLY A 280 74.68 68.99 19.66
C GLY A 280 75.35 70.32 20.07
N LEU A 281 74.73 71.08 20.98
CA LEU A 281 75.33 72.27 21.60
C LEU A 281 76.34 71.94 22.71
N GLN A 282 76.42 70.67 23.13
CA GLN A 282 77.34 70.25 24.18
C GLN A 282 78.77 70.20 23.64
N ARG A 283 79.66 70.97 24.27
CA ARG A 283 81.08 71.10 23.88
C ARG A 283 81.79 69.76 24.04
N CYS A 284 82.55 69.34 23.02
CA CYS A 284 83.32 68.09 23.07
C CYS A 284 84.22 68.06 24.31
N LEU A 285 84.18 66.96 25.08
CA LEU A 285 84.98 66.75 26.29
C LEU A 285 86.51 66.87 26.09
N PHE A 286 86.98 66.86 24.83
CA PHE A 286 88.39 67.06 24.47
C PHE A 286 88.72 68.50 24.04
N ASP A 287 87.74 69.39 23.97
CA ASP A 287 87.94 70.80 23.60
C ASP A 287 88.46 71.59 24.82
N LYS A 288 89.77 71.49 25.08
CA LYS A 288 90.50 72.15 26.18
C LYS A 288 90.70 73.66 26.00
N ALA A 289 89.80 74.35 25.30
CA ALA A 289 89.87 75.81 25.13
C ALA A 289 89.07 76.52 26.24
N GLY A 290 89.74 76.78 27.37
CA GLY A 290 89.24 77.58 28.48
C GLY A 290 90.31 77.81 29.56
N LEU A 291 90.28 78.98 30.21
CA LEU A 291 91.19 79.38 31.30
C LEU A 291 91.15 78.35 32.44
N GLY A 292 92.21 77.54 32.58
CA GLY A 292 92.40 76.63 33.72
C GLY A 292 92.77 75.18 33.39
N TYR A 293 92.90 74.79 32.12
CA TYR A 293 93.52 73.50 31.76
C TYR A 293 95.03 73.68 31.55
N GLU A 294 95.84 73.22 32.51
CA GLU A 294 97.28 72.95 32.34
C GLU A 294 97.54 71.64 31.56
#